data_AF-A0A4R6ZJZ3-F1
#
_entry.id   AF-A0A4R6ZJZ3-F1
#
_cell.length_a   1.000
_cell.length_b   1.000
_cell.length_c   1.000
_cell.angle_alpha   90.00
_cell.angle_beta   90.00
_cell.angle_gamma   90.00
#
_symmetry.space_group_name_H-M   'P 1'
#
loop_
_entity.id
_entity.type
_entity.pdbx_description
1 polymer ?
#
loop_
_entity_poly.entity_id
_entity_poly.type
_entity_poly.pdbx_seq_one_letter_code
_entity_poly.pdbx_strand_id
1 'polypeptide(L)'
;MNNINQNKKRTLIIGAGEASELLIPYFRTHKGNSLISIGLLDDREDIQDRLGVPILGKLRDIKEVVHEYFIEHIIFAIPSLQKNIKIDILEMCAQTGVQTEVMPDIAAIVSGEGSIQTMQKLDYADLLGREEAQLDYEALTPKFRGKRVLITGAGGSIGGELVRQLAKCEPAEILLLGHGENSIFNIHQEMRMKTQIPLVPLIADIQDRERLQAIFNNYKPDIVYHAAAHKHVPMMEDNIGEAIKNNIIGTQNLVDMSVQCGVERFVMISTDKTVDPTSVMGASKKIAEWVVQSKNNDRNAGIYSVVRFGNVLGSRGSAIPLFWKQIKMNQPVTITHPDMERYFMTIPEASQLVIEASVLAKGGEIFVLKMGEPQKIVDIVHKLAILAGKKRSTVQIKFIGIRDGEKIKEELFEASEFTTGKNHLNKFYCGEVSIPKAILNIKNWQKHFNQVTESDLRVQLFDLINAK
;
A
#
# COMPACT_ATOMS: atom_id res chain seq x y z
N MET A 1 -51.85 -0.14 19.37
CA MET A 1 -50.46 -0.50 19.03
C MET A 1 -49.83 0.71 18.37
N ASN A 2 -49.08 1.52 19.13
CA ASN A 2 -48.74 2.90 18.76
C ASN A 2 -47.42 2.99 17.97
N ASN A 3 -47.50 3.47 16.72
CA ASN A 3 -46.67 4.49 16.03
C ASN A 3 -45.16 4.66 16.34
N ILE A 4 -44.40 3.63 16.73
CA ILE A 4 -42.92 3.75 16.88
C ILE A 4 -42.15 3.54 15.54
N ASN A 5 -42.80 2.98 14.51
CA ASN A 5 -42.13 2.61 13.24
C ASN A 5 -42.21 3.65 12.10
N GLN A 6 -42.97 4.74 12.24
CA GLN A 6 -43.19 5.67 11.11
C GLN A 6 -41.97 6.51 10.69
N ASN A 7 -40.87 6.47 11.45
CA ASN A 7 -39.67 7.27 11.18
C ASN A 7 -38.40 6.42 10.97
N LYS A 8 -38.55 5.10 10.75
CA LYS A 8 -37.42 4.19 10.52
C LYS A 8 -37.35 3.79 9.05
N LYS A 9 -36.16 3.90 8.44
CA LYS A 9 -35.88 3.49 7.07
C LYS A 9 -36.01 1.99 6.91
N ARG A 10 -36.81 1.57 5.93
CA ARG A 10 -37.00 0.18 5.54
C ARG A 10 -35.69 -0.41 5.03
N THR A 11 -35.13 -1.35 5.77
CA THR A 11 -33.76 -1.86 5.54
C THR A 11 -33.77 -3.31 5.10
N LEU A 12 -33.14 -3.58 3.96
CA LEU A 12 -32.83 -4.93 3.48
C LEU A 12 -31.44 -5.33 3.97
N ILE A 13 -31.28 -6.54 4.51
CA ILE A 13 -29.99 -7.05 4.95
C ILE A 13 -29.54 -8.15 3.98
N ILE A 14 -28.33 -8.01 3.44
CA ILE A 14 -27.71 -8.99 2.55
C ILE A 14 -26.84 -9.92 3.38
N GLY A 15 -27.24 -11.18 3.48
CA GLY A 15 -26.68 -12.22 4.31
C GLY A 15 -27.56 -12.55 5.51
N ALA A 16 -27.75 -13.83 5.80
CA ALA A 16 -28.45 -14.34 6.98
C ALA A 16 -27.49 -15.13 7.92
N GLY A 17 -26.21 -14.73 7.96
CA GLY A 17 -25.18 -15.30 8.82
C GLY A 17 -25.00 -14.58 10.16
N GLU A 18 -23.88 -14.85 10.83
CA GLU A 18 -23.54 -14.33 12.17
C GLU A 18 -23.61 -12.80 12.28
N ALA A 19 -23.19 -12.08 11.23
CA ALA A 19 -23.19 -10.62 11.26
C ALA A 19 -24.62 -10.06 11.36
N SER A 20 -25.58 -10.70 10.70
CA SER A 20 -27.01 -10.35 10.78
C SER A 20 -27.61 -10.69 12.14
N GLU A 21 -27.12 -11.74 12.80
CA GLU A 21 -27.52 -12.10 14.17
C GLU A 21 -27.07 -11.07 15.20
N LEU A 22 -25.96 -10.36 14.95
CA LEU A 22 -25.55 -9.21 15.76
C LEU A 22 -26.34 -7.95 15.43
N LEU A 23 -26.64 -7.73 14.14
CA LEU A 23 -27.23 -6.50 13.62
C LEU A 23 -28.73 -6.37 13.93
N ILE A 24 -29.51 -7.45 13.80
CA ILE A 24 -30.96 -7.42 13.99
C ILE A 24 -31.34 -7.04 15.44
N PRO A 25 -30.75 -7.65 16.50
CA PRO A 25 -31.00 -7.23 17.88
C PRO A 25 -30.55 -5.80 18.16
N TYR A 26 -29.42 -5.37 17.59
CA TYR A 26 -28.93 -4.00 17.72
C TYR A 26 -29.97 -2.99 17.23
N PHE A 27 -30.62 -3.24 16.09
CA PHE A 27 -31.66 -2.35 15.56
C PHE A 27 -32.94 -2.25 16.38
N ARG A 28 -33.27 -3.31 17.12
CA ARG A 28 -34.44 -3.35 17.99
C ARG A 28 -34.22 -2.64 19.32
N THR A 29 -33.01 -2.78 19.87
CA THR A 29 -32.69 -2.37 21.24
C THR A 29 -32.14 -0.95 21.34
N HIS A 30 -31.48 -0.44 20.29
CA HIS A 30 -30.89 0.89 20.33
C HIS A 30 -31.92 2.00 20.10
N LYS A 31 -32.17 2.80 21.14
CA LYS A 31 -33.17 3.89 21.18
C LYS A 31 -32.89 5.05 20.20
N GLY A 32 -31.70 5.12 19.59
CA GLY A 32 -31.33 6.11 18.57
C GLY A 32 -31.28 5.57 17.14
N ASN A 33 -31.64 4.31 16.89
CA ASN A 33 -31.55 3.71 15.57
C ASN A 33 -32.71 4.15 14.65
N SER A 34 -32.36 4.61 13.45
CA SER A 34 -33.28 5.05 12.40
C SER A 34 -33.59 3.95 11.36
N LEU A 35 -33.16 2.71 11.59
CA LEU A 35 -33.33 1.59 10.65
C LEU A 35 -34.30 0.52 11.18
N ILE A 36 -35.04 -0.14 10.28
CA ILE A 36 -35.86 -1.32 10.58
C ILE A 36 -35.62 -2.42 9.55
N SER A 37 -35.30 -3.63 10.01
CA SER A 37 -35.11 -4.80 9.14
C SER A 37 -36.44 -5.27 8.56
N ILE A 38 -36.56 -5.27 7.23
CA ILE A 38 -37.73 -5.76 6.51
C ILE A 38 -37.56 -7.21 6.04
N GLY A 39 -36.34 -7.58 5.66
CA GLY A 39 -36.04 -8.92 5.17
C GLY A 39 -34.57 -9.17 4.93
N LEU A 40 -34.26 -10.43 4.61
CA LEU A 40 -32.91 -10.96 4.43
C LEU A 40 -32.72 -11.58 3.02
N LEU A 41 -31.59 -11.25 2.41
CA LEU A 41 -30.85 -11.83 1.27
C LEU A 41 -29.99 -13.05 1.60
N ASP A 42 -30.26 -14.30 1.23
CA ASP A 42 -29.22 -15.36 1.33
C ASP A 42 -29.41 -16.46 0.28
N ASP A 43 -28.31 -17.00 -0.25
CA ASP A 43 -28.35 -18.07 -1.27
C ASP A 43 -28.44 -19.47 -0.65
N ARG A 44 -28.16 -19.60 0.66
CA ARG A 44 -28.22 -20.86 1.39
C ARG A 44 -29.67 -21.33 1.56
N GLU A 45 -29.93 -22.58 1.20
CA GLU A 45 -31.28 -23.16 1.19
C GLU A 45 -31.73 -23.71 2.56
N ASP A 46 -30.80 -23.90 3.50
CA ASP A 46 -31.03 -24.45 4.83
C ASP A 46 -31.41 -23.38 5.88
N ILE A 47 -31.57 -22.12 5.46
CA ILE A 47 -31.82 -21.01 6.37
C ILE A 47 -33.29 -20.65 6.42
N GLN A 48 -33.86 -20.77 7.61
CA GLN A 48 -35.18 -20.24 7.94
C GLN A 48 -35.06 -18.85 8.58
N ASP A 49 -36.21 -18.18 8.73
CA ASP A 49 -36.35 -16.86 9.35
C ASP A 49 -35.43 -16.66 10.55
N ARG A 50 -34.57 -15.64 10.48
CA ARG A 50 -33.61 -15.33 11.54
C ARG A 50 -34.17 -14.26 12.46
N LEU A 51 -34.31 -14.59 13.74
CA LEU A 51 -34.74 -13.67 14.78
C LEU A 51 -36.07 -12.95 14.47
N GLY A 52 -36.96 -13.55 13.66
CA GLY A 52 -38.24 -12.96 13.25
C GLY A 52 -38.14 -11.94 12.11
N VAL A 53 -37.09 -12.01 11.29
CA VAL A 53 -36.97 -11.29 10.00
C VAL A 53 -36.99 -12.35 8.88
N PRO A 54 -37.88 -12.23 7.88
CA PRO A 54 -38.05 -13.24 6.84
C PRO A 54 -36.91 -13.24 5.82
N ILE A 55 -36.63 -14.41 5.25
CA ILE A 55 -35.79 -14.55 4.04
C ILE A 55 -36.67 -14.25 2.82
N LEU A 56 -36.37 -13.17 2.09
CA LEU A 56 -37.22 -12.69 0.99
C LEU A 56 -36.83 -13.22 -0.39
N GLY A 57 -35.70 -13.94 -0.49
CA GLY A 57 -35.20 -14.48 -1.75
C GLY A 57 -33.70 -14.78 -1.69
N LYS A 58 -33.12 -14.95 -2.88
CA LYS A 58 -31.69 -15.16 -3.13
C LYS A 58 -30.99 -13.82 -3.40
N LEU A 59 -29.66 -13.82 -3.43
CA LEU A 59 -28.85 -12.60 -3.66
C LEU A 59 -29.12 -11.96 -5.03
N ARG A 60 -29.51 -12.74 -6.02
CA ARG A 60 -29.86 -12.23 -7.36
C ARG A 60 -31.17 -11.41 -7.37
N ASP A 61 -32.02 -11.58 -6.36
CA ASP A 61 -33.37 -11.00 -6.30
C ASP A 61 -33.35 -9.57 -5.69
N ILE A 62 -32.17 -9.01 -5.40
CA ILE A 62 -31.99 -7.68 -4.77
C ILE A 62 -32.86 -6.59 -5.39
N LYS A 63 -32.87 -6.49 -6.73
CA LYS A 63 -33.62 -5.43 -7.43
C LYS A 63 -35.13 -5.57 -7.25
N GLU A 64 -35.63 -6.80 -7.37
CA GLU A 64 -37.05 -7.12 -7.27
C GLU A 64 -37.54 -6.85 -5.85
N VAL A 65 -36.79 -7.35 -4.85
CA VAL A 65 -37.11 -7.17 -3.43
C VAL A 65 -37.04 -5.70 -3.01
N VAL A 66 -36.06 -4.94 -3.50
CA VAL A 66 -35.96 -3.51 -3.21
C VAL A 66 -37.19 -2.74 -3.70
N HIS A 67 -37.69 -3.09 -4.89
CA HIS A 67 -38.88 -2.47 -5.46
C HIS A 67 -40.17 -2.91 -4.75
N GLU A 68 -40.39 -4.22 -4.61
CA GLU A 68 -41.61 -4.78 -4.02
C GLU A 68 -41.81 -4.36 -2.56
N TYR A 69 -40.73 -4.34 -1.77
CA TYR A 69 -40.79 -4.05 -0.35
C TYR A 69 -40.47 -2.59 -0.01
N PHE A 70 -40.36 -1.70 -1.01
CA PHE A 70 -40.06 -0.28 -0.84
C PHE A 70 -38.86 -0.05 0.09
N ILE A 71 -37.74 -0.70 -0.22
CA ILE A 71 -36.53 -0.63 0.61
C ILE A 71 -35.86 0.74 0.44
N GLU A 72 -35.51 1.36 1.56
CA GLU A 72 -34.89 2.69 1.65
C GLU A 72 -33.42 2.63 2.06
N HIS A 73 -32.96 1.46 2.53
CA HIS A 73 -31.57 1.24 2.94
C HIS A 73 -31.15 -0.22 2.75
N ILE A 74 -29.88 -0.46 2.41
CA ILE A 74 -29.33 -1.82 2.28
C ILE A 74 -28.11 -1.95 3.18
N ILE A 75 -28.01 -3.07 3.90
CA ILE A 75 -26.81 -3.42 4.67
C ILE A 75 -26.24 -4.73 4.17
N PHE A 76 -24.98 -4.68 3.76
CA PHE A 76 -24.21 -5.86 3.38
C PHE A 76 -23.57 -6.48 4.63
N ALA A 77 -24.11 -7.62 5.07
CA ALA A 77 -23.77 -8.33 6.30
C ALA A 77 -23.10 -9.70 6.03
N ILE A 78 -22.43 -9.84 4.88
CA ILE A 78 -21.57 -10.99 4.55
C ILE A 78 -20.16 -10.50 4.16
N PRO A 79 -19.48 -9.73 5.03
CA PRO A 79 -18.22 -9.07 4.70
C PRO A 79 -17.07 -10.03 4.36
N SER A 80 -17.17 -11.29 4.78
CA SER A 80 -16.19 -12.36 4.54
C SER A 80 -16.29 -13.03 3.16
N LEU A 81 -17.22 -12.61 2.30
CA LEU A 81 -17.31 -13.13 0.93
C LEU A 81 -16.03 -12.86 0.13
N GLN A 82 -15.75 -13.75 -0.84
CA GLN A 82 -14.69 -13.54 -1.81
C GLN A 82 -14.87 -12.19 -2.53
N LYS A 83 -13.76 -11.48 -2.71
CA LYS A 83 -13.71 -10.06 -3.14
C LYS A 83 -14.46 -9.79 -4.45
N ASN A 84 -14.33 -10.69 -5.43
CA ASN A 84 -15.04 -10.60 -6.71
C ASN A 84 -16.57 -10.69 -6.53
N ILE A 85 -17.05 -11.71 -5.83
CA ILE A 85 -18.47 -11.92 -5.56
C ILE A 85 -19.05 -10.75 -4.76
N LYS A 86 -18.30 -10.25 -3.77
CA LYS A 86 -18.67 -9.07 -2.98
C LYS A 86 -18.89 -7.83 -3.85
N ILE A 87 -17.98 -7.54 -4.78
CA ILE A 87 -18.13 -6.39 -5.69
C ILE A 87 -19.36 -6.55 -6.59
N ASP A 88 -19.60 -7.75 -7.13
CA ASP A 88 -20.75 -8.02 -8.00
C ASP A 88 -22.07 -7.77 -7.26
N ILE A 89 -22.18 -8.21 -6.01
CA ILE A 89 -23.36 -7.98 -5.17
C ILE A 89 -23.52 -6.50 -4.83
N LEU A 90 -22.44 -5.81 -4.44
CA LEU A 90 -22.49 -4.37 -4.15
C LEU A 90 -22.85 -3.56 -5.38
N GLU A 91 -22.47 -4.01 -6.58
CA GLU A 91 -22.91 -3.41 -7.84
C GLU A 91 -24.40 -3.60 -8.07
N MET A 92 -24.95 -4.80 -7.82
CA MET A 92 -26.40 -5.02 -7.87
C MET A 92 -27.14 -4.09 -6.90
N CYS A 93 -26.65 -3.96 -5.66
CA CYS A 93 -27.19 -3.03 -4.67
C CYS A 93 -27.12 -1.58 -5.18
N ALA A 94 -25.96 -1.15 -5.68
CA ALA A 94 -25.77 0.21 -6.18
C ALA A 94 -26.74 0.53 -7.33
N GLN A 95 -26.98 -0.41 -8.25
CA GLN A 95 -27.90 -0.22 -9.38
C GLN A 95 -29.35 0.10 -8.96
N THR A 96 -29.78 -0.34 -7.77
CA THR A 96 -31.10 0.03 -7.20
C THR A 96 -31.20 1.53 -6.90
N GLY A 97 -30.09 2.17 -6.55
CA GLY A 97 -30.03 3.57 -6.11
C GLY A 97 -30.31 3.77 -4.64
N VAL A 98 -30.55 2.68 -3.91
CA VAL A 98 -30.66 2.69 -2.46
C VAL A 98 -29.26 2.75 -1.84
N GLN A 99 -29.10 3.61 -0.83
CA GLN A 99 -27.84 3.71 -0.09
C GLN A 99 -27.50 2.37 0.55
N THR A 100 -26.30 1.87 0.25
CA THR A 100 -25.80 0.58 0.74
C THR A 100 -24.62 0.79 1.69
N GLU A 101 -24.66 0.15 2.86
CA GLU A 101 -23.58 0.17 3.84
C GLU A 101 -23.00 -1.23 4.05
N VAL A 102 -21.68 -1.31 4.14
CA VAL A 102 -20.96 -2.58 4.35
C VAL A 102 -20.61 -2.69 5.82
N MET A 103 -21.06 -3.78 6.44
CA MET A 103 -20.72 -4.11 7.82
C MET A 103 -19.24 -4.49 7.93
N PRO A 104 -18.52 -4.06 8.98
CA PRO A 104 -17.17 -4.57 9.25
C PRO A 104 -17.18 -6.08 9.51
N ASP A 105 -16.01 -6.72 9.36
CA ASP A 105 -15.82 -8.11 9.79
C ASP A 105 -16.11 -8.25 11.30
N ILE A 106 -16.76 -9.34 11.68
CA ILE A 106 -17.07 -9.67 13.08
C ILE A 106 -15.78 -9.72 13.91
N ALA A 107 -14.70 -10.30 13.38
CA ALA A 107 -13.42 -10.36 14.07
C ALA A 107 -12.88 -8.97 14.41
N ALA A 108 -13.06 -8.00 13.50
CA ALA A 108 -12.66 -6.60 13.71
C ALA A 108 -13.54 -5.89 14.75
N ILE A 109 -14.83 -6.23 14.85
CA ILE A 109 -15.72 -5.70 15.88
C ILE A 109 -15.31 -6.23 17.26
N VAL A 110 -15.04 -7.54 17.36
CA VAL A 110 -14.64 -8.19 18.61
C VAL A 110 -13.28 -7.69 19.11
N SER A 111 -12.33 -7.43 18.21
CA SER A 111 -11.01 -6.89 18.57
C SER A 111 -11.01 -5.40 18.93
N GLY A 112 -12.15 -4.71 18.77
CA GLY A 112 -12.28 -3.26 18.98
C GLY A 112 -11.65 -2.42 17.86
N GLU A 113 -11.14 -3.03 16.78
CA GLU A 113 -10.59 -2.34 15.61
C GLU A 113 -11.70 -1.80 14.66
N GLY A 114 -12.95 -2.21 14.89
CA GLY A 114 -14.15 -1.75 14.20
C GLY A 114 -15.34 -1.62 15.15
N SER A 115 -16.36 -0.87 14.74
CA SER A 115 -17.62 -0.80 15.48
C SER A 115 -18.79 -0.90 14.50
N ILE A 116 -19.94 -1.36 15.00
CA ILE A 116 -21.22 -1.31 14.25
C ILE A 116 -21.56 0.14 13.86
N GLN A 117 -21.02 1.15 14.57
CA GLN A 117 -21.21 2.56 14.26
C GLN A 117 -20.25 3.09 13.17
N THR A 118 -19.15 2.39 12.88
CA THR A 118 -18.17 2.71 11.83
C THR A 118 -18.31 1.79 10.62
N MET A 119 -19.55 1.59 10.16
CA MET A 119 -19.80 1.00 8.85
C MET A 119 -19.05 1.84 7.79
N GLN A 120 -18.45 1.20 6.78
CA GLN A 120 -17.71 1.82 5.66
C GLN A 120 -16.19 2.08 5.82
N LYS A 121 -15.43 1.26 6.56
CA LYS A 121 -13.96 1.22 6.36
C LYS A 121 -13.66 0.58 5.00
N LEU A 122 -12.92 1.28 4.14
CA LEU A 122 -12.51 0.76 2.84
C LEU A 122 -11.44 -0.31 3.04
N ASP A 123 -11.73 -1.54 2.63
CA ASP A 123 -10.70 -2.54 2.40
C ASP A 123 -10.11 -2.32 1.00
N TYR A 124 -8.85 -1.88 0.96
CA TYR A 124 -8.15 -1.65 -0.30
C TYR A 124 -7.97 -2.92 -1.11
N ALA A 125 -7.93 -4.07 -0.44
CA ALA A 125 -7.71 -5.34 -1.10
C ALA A 125 -8.87 -5.72 -2.02
N ASP A 126 -10.09 -5.23 -1.75
CA ASP A 126 -11.25 -5.36 -2.64
C ASP A 126 -11.00 -4.77 -4.04
N LEU A 127 -10.12 -3.77 -4.16
CA LEU A 127 -9.84 -3.10 -5.44
C LEU A 127 -8.95 -3.93 -6.39
N LEU A 128 -8.16 -4.88 -5.87
CA LEU A 128 -7.17 -5.63 -6.65
C LEU A 128 -7.79 -6.58 -7.67
N GLY A 129 -9.00 -7.10 -7.42
CA GLY A 129 -9.65 -8.08 -8.30
C GLY A 129 -8.94 -9.46 -8.34
N ARG A 130 -7.96 -9.69 -7.46
CA ARG A 130 -7.21 -10.94 -7.29
C ARG A 130 -6.85 -11.18 -5.82
N GLU A 131 -6.44 -12.39 -5.49
CA GLU A 131 -5.91 -12.72 -4.16
C GLU A 131 -4.50 -12.14 -3.96
N GLU A 132 -4.18 -11.87 -2.69
CA GLU A 132 -2.88 -11.36 -2.25
C GLU A 132 -1.93 -12.53 -2.02
N ALA A 133 -0.67 -12.37 -2.42
CA ALA A 133 0.38 -13.30 -1.99
C ALA A 133 0.48 -13.36 -0.46
N GLN A 134 0.76 -14.54 0.08
CA GLN A 134 1.02 -14.76 1.51
C GLN A 134 2.47 -15.22 1.74
N LEU A 135 3.02 -14.82 2.88
CA LEU A 135 4.31 -15.31 3.38
C LEU A 135 4.15 -16.58 4.20
N ASP A 136 5.15 -17.46 4.05
CA ASP A 136 5.41 -18.56 4.98
C ASP A 136 6.39 -18.06 6.07
N TYR A 137 5.85 -17.62 7.20
CA TYR A 137 6.67 -17.11 8.31
C TYR A 137 7.48 -18.21 8.98
N GLU A 138 7.02 -19.46 8.98
CA GLU A 138 7.75 -20.59 9.58
C GLU A 138 9.05 -20.83 8.80
N ALA A 139 8.99 -20.77 7.47
CA ALA A 139 10.16 -20.87 6.61
C ALA A 139 11.11 -19.66 6.74
N LEU A 140 10.58 -18.46 7.02
CA LEU A 140 11.38 -17.23 7.11
C LEU A 140 12.03 -17.02 8.47
N THR A 141 11.37 -17.42 9.57
CA THR A 141 11.83 -17.17 10.95
C THR A 141 13.30 -17.55 11.19
N PRO A 142 13.81 -18.71 10.73
CA PRO A 142 15.23 -19.07 10.91
C PRO A 142 16.23 -18.09 10.28
N LYS A 143 15.80 -17.26 9.32
CA LYS A 143 16.66 -16.26 8.65
C LYS A 143 16.75 -14.95 9.43
N PHE A 144 15.77 -14.65 10.29
CA PHE A 144 15.68 -13.40 11.05
C PHE A 144 15.96 -13.60 12.54
N ARG A 145 15.76 -14.79 13.08
CA ARG A 145 16.00 -15.08 14.50
C ARG A 145 17.44 -14.72 14.89
N GLY A 146 17.57 -13.98 15.99
CA GLY A 146 18.88 -13.51 16.48
C GLY A 146 19.43 -12.28 15.72
N LYS A 147 18.78 -11.80 14.66
CA LYS A 147 19.20 -10.64 13.88
C LYS A 147 18.56 -9.35 14.39
N ARG A 148 19.31 -8.25 14.31
CA ARG A 148 18.84 -6.89 14.52
C ARG A 148 18.50 -6.27 13.18
N VAL A 149 17.26 -5.87 13.01
CA VAL A 149 16.74 -5.39 11.73
C VAL A 149 16.50 -3.89 11.80
N LEU A 150 17.22 -3.11 11.01
CA LEU A 150 17.00 -1.67 10.85
C LEU A 150 16.02 -1.40 9.72
N ILE A 151 14.96 -0.65 10.02
CA ILE A 151 14.00 -0.19 9.02
C ILE A 151 14.05 1.33 8.99
N THR A 152 14.48 1.90 7.87
CA THR A 152 14.44 3.36 7.66
C THR A 152 13.13 3.77 7.03
N GLY A 153 12.61 4.93 7.40
CA GLY A 153 11.25 5.33 7.03
C GLY A 153 10.20 4.47 7.73
N ALA A 154 10.51 3.94 8.92
CA ALA A 154 9.67 2.99 9.65
C ALA A 154 8.27 3.53 9.99
N GLY A 155 8.10 4.86 10.06
CA GLY A 155 6.79 5.49 10.26
C GLY A 155 5.95 5.67 8.98
N GLY A 156 6.50 5.35 7.81
CA GLY A 156 5.83 5.46 6.50
C GLY A 156 4.92 4.26 6.19
N SER A 157 4.23 4.29 5.05
CA SER A 157 3.30 3.21 4.67
C SER A 157 3.99 1.86 4.49
N ILE A 158 5.06 1.79 3.71
CA ILE A 158 5.81 0.54 3.49
C ILE A 158 6.70 0.22 4.69
N GLY A 159 7.44 1.21 5.20
CA GLY A 159 8.30 0.99 6.37
C GLY A 159 7.54 0.48 7.59
N GLY A 160 6.37 1.05 7.90
CA GLY A 160 5.55 0.59 9.02
C GLY A 160 4.97 -0.79 8.80
N GLU A 161 4.61 -1.14 7.56
CA GLU A 161 4.18 -2.49 7.26
C GLU A 161 5.33 -3.49 7.35
N LEU A 162 6.53 -3.15 6.90
CA LEU A 162 7.72 -3.98 7.10
C LEU A 162 7.94 -4.26 8.60
N VAL A 163 7.73 -3.29 9.48
CA VAL A 163 7.78 -3.52 10.95
C VAL A 163 6.76 -4.59 11.36
N ARG A 164 5.50 -4.47 10.91
CA ARG A 164 4.44 -5.43 11.24
C ARG A 164 4.75 -6.85 10.76
N GLN A 165 5.27 -6.96 9.54
CA GLN A 165 5.53 -8.25 8.89
C GLN A 165 6.80 -8.91 9.45
N LEU A 166 7.88 -8.14 9.65
CA LEU A 166 9.15 -8.64 10.19
C LEU A 166 9.05 -9.00 11.68
N ALA A 167 8.18 -8.36 12.46
CA ALA A 167 7.95 -8.75 13.85
C ALA A 167 7.44 -10.19 13.99
N LYS A 168 6.73 -10.71 12.98
CA LYS A 168 6.27 -12.11 12.93
C LYS A 168 7.38 -13.10 12.59
N CYS A 169 8.52 -12.64 12.10
CA CYS A 169 9.69 -13.45 11.81
C CYS A 169 10.64 -13.59 13.03
N GLU A 170 10.22 -13.09 14.19
CA GLU A 170 10.92 -13.18 15.48
C GLU A 170 12.41 -12.77 15.48
N PRO A 171 12.76 -11.56 14.96
CA PRO A 171 14.14 -11.05 15.07
C PRO A 171 14.53 -10.76 16.52
N ALA A 172 15.81 -10.59 16.81
CA ALA A 172 16.25 -10.22 18.15
C ALA A 172 15.75 -8.82 18.55
N GLU A 173 15.68 -7.90 17.59
CA GLU A 173 15.26 -6.51 17.79
C GLU A 173 14.93 -5.86 16.44
N ILE A 174 14.00 -4.89 16.45
CA ILE A 174 13.69 -4.05 15.28
C ILE A 174 13.98 -2.58 15.63
N LEU A 175 14.86 -1.96 14.86
CA LEU A 175 15.23 -0.56 14.97
C LEU A 175 14.35 0.28 14.01
N LEU A 176 13.56 1.19 14.57
CA LEU A 176 12.58 2.01 13.87
C LEU A 176 13.18 3.38 13.57
N LEU A 177 13.84 3.55 12.42
CA LEU A 177 14.49 4.80 12.06
C LEU A 177 13.60 5.71 11.20
N GLY A 178 13.47 6.97 11.60
CA GLY A 178 12.87 8.01 10.77
C GLY A 178 12.95 9.40 11.36
N HIS A 179 12.85 10.43 10.51
CA HIS A 179 12.93 11.83 10.92
C HIS A 179 11.60 12.35 11.53
N GLY A 180 10.47 11.79 11.13
CA GLY A 180 9.15 12.21 11.61
C GLY A 180 8.77 11.58 12.94
N GLU A 181 8.98 12.31 14.04
CA GLU A 181 8.70 11.88 15.42
C GLU A 181 7.31 11.23 15.58
N ASN A 182 6.24 11.94 15.21
CA ASN A 182 4.87 11.43 15.32
C ASN A 182 4.65 10.13 14.54
N SER A 183 5.29 9.98 13.38
CA SER A 183 5.15 8.77 12.58
C SER A 183 5.85 7.57 13.23
N ILE A 184 7.01 7.79 13.84
CA ILE A 184 7.75 6.77 14.58
C ILE A 184 7.03 6.42 15.90
N PHE A 185 6.54 7.42 16.64
CA PHE A 185 5.75 7.22 17.84
C PHE A 185 4.52 6.34 17.55
N ASN A 186 3.76 6.65 16.50
CA ASN A 186 2.54 5.92 16.17
C ASN A 186 2.81 4.44 15.87
N ILE A 187 3.81 4.13 15.01
CA ILE A 187 4.12 2.72 14.69
C ILE A 187 4.70 1.98 15.91
N HIS A 188 5.50 2.66 16.74
CA HIS A 188 6.06 2.08 17.95
C HIS A 188 4.96 1.74 18.98
N GLN A 189 4.02 2.65 19.22
CA GLN A 189 2.88 2.42 20.12
C GLN A 189 1.95 1.33 19.58
N GLU A 190 1.65 1.34 18.28
CA GLU A 190 0.86 0.30 17.63
C GLU A 190 1.47 -1.08 17.86
N MET A 191 2.78 -1.22 17.63
CA MET A 191 3.46 -2.50 17.66
C MET A 191 3.80 -2.99 19.06
N ARG A 192 4.03 -2.10 20.02
CA ARG A 192 4.26 -2.48 21.43
C ARG A 192 3.14 -3.34 22.02
N MET A 193 1.91 -3.15 21.56
CA MET A 193 0.76 -3.94 22.01
C MET A 193 0.60 -5.27 21.25
N LYS A 194 1.30 -5.42 20.11
CA LYS A 194 1.11 -6.53 19.16
C LYS A 194 2.29 -7.50 19.10
N THR A 195 3.45 -7.14 19.66
CA THR A 195 4.64 -8.00 19.66
C THR A 195 5.44 -7.91 20.96
N GLN A 196 6.15 -8.99 21.29
CA GLN A 196 7.13 -9.05 22.39
C GLN A 196 8.55 -8.74 21.93
N ILE A 197 8.76 -8.60 20.61
CA ILE A 197 10.08 -8.28 20.04
C ILE A 197 10.49 -6.87 20.49
N PRO A 198 11.73 -6.67 20.98
CA PRO A 198 12.25 -5.35 21.29
C PRO A 198 12.15 -4.39 20.10
N LEU A 199 11.56 -3.22 20.33
CA LEU A 199 11.41 -2.15 19.35
C LEU A 199 12.16 -0.91 19.84
N VAL A 200 13.08 -0.39 19.03
CA VAL A 200 13.85 0.80 19.37
C VAL A 200 13.49 1.95 18.44
N PRO A 201 12.76 2.98 18.91
CA PRO A 201 12.50 4.17 18.12
C PRO A 201 13.76 5.03 18.00
N LEU A 202 14.18 5.31 16.76
CA LEU A 202 15.37 6.10 16.43
C LEU A 202 14.99 7.31 15.58
N ILE A 203 15.03 8.50 16.19
CA ILE A 203 14.84 9.75 15.45
C ILE A 203 16.17 10.15 14.81
N ALA A 204 16.19 10.16 13.47
CA ALA A 204 17.33 10.56 12.66
C ALA A 204 16.88 10.89 11.22
N ASP A 205 17.58 11.84 10.60
CA ASP A 205 17.56 12.04 9.16
C ASP A 205 18.66 11.17 8.52
N ILE A 206 18.36 10.52 7.40
CA ILE A 206 19.34 9.72 6.65
C ILE A 206 20.43 10.58 5.98
N GLN A 207 20.17 11.88 5.85
CA GLN A 207 21.15 12.88 5.39
C GLN A 207 22.21 13.19 6.46
N ASP A 208 21.89 13.00 7.75
CA ASP A 208 22.81 13.24 8.86
C ASP A 208 23.76 12.05 9.06
N ARG A 209 24.93 12.15 8.43
CA ARG A 209 25.94 11.09 8.43
C ARG A 209 26.50 10.81 9.82
N GLU A 210 26.71 11.83 10.65
CA GLU A 210 27.28 11.64 11.99
C GLU A 210 26.28 10.93 12.91
N ARG A 211 25.01 11.30 12.83
CA ARG A 211 23.93 10.62 13.56
C ARG A 211 23.78 9.17 13.13
N LEU A 212 23.82 8.90 11.82
CA LEU A 212 23.79 7.53 11.30
C LEU A 212 25.00 6.72 11.78
N GLN A 213 26.21 7.30 11.75
CA GLN A 213 27.41 6.63 12.25
C GLN A 213 27.26 6.22 13.72
N ALA A 214 26.77 7.12 14.58
CA ALA A 214 26.54 6.82 15.99
C ALA A 214 25.51 5.69 16.17
N ILE A 215 24.42 5.69 15.39
CA ILE A 215 23.40 4.64 15.42
C ILE A 215 24.00 3.29 14.99
N PHE A 216 24.70 3.24 13.86
CA PHE A 216 25.29 2.01 13.34
C PHE A 216 26.37 1.46 14.29
N ASN A 217 27.18 2.30 14.91
CA ASN A 217 28.19 1.86 15.88
C ASN A 217 27.57 1.28 17.16
N ASN A 218 26.48 1.88 17.64
CA ASN A 218 25.83 1.47 18.88
C ASN A 218 24.99 0.20 18.70
N TYR A 219 24.16 0.16 17.65
CA TYR A 219 23.19 -0.91 17.45
C TYR A 219 23.66 -2.00 16.49
N LYS A 220 24.67 -1.73 15.64
CA LYS A 220 25.29 -2.64 14.65
C LYS A 220 24.27 -3.54 13.92
N PRO A 221 23.30 -2.99 13.16
CA PRO A 221 22.26 -3.80 12.54
C PRO A 221 22.84 -4.90 11.64
N ASP A 222 22.17 -6.06 11.59
CA ASP A 222 22.59 -7.18 10.75
C ASP A 222 21.89 -7.12 9.37
N ILE A 223 20.66 -6.58 9.34
CA ILE A 223 19.84 -6.42 8.14
C ILE A 223 19.28 -5.00 8.08
N VAL A 224 19.31 -4.37 6.90
CA VAL A 224 18.75 -3.03 6.67
C VAL A 224 17.67 -3.09 5.58
N TYR A 225 16.45 -2.66 5.89
CA TYR A 225 15.42 -2.33 4.91
C TYR A 225 15.30 -0.81 4.76
N HIS A 226 15.57 -0.32 3.56
CA HIS A 226 15.57 1.10 3.25
C HIS A 226 14.29 1.54 2.54
N ALA A 227 13.34 2.10 3.31
CA ALA A 227 12.06 2.62 2.82
C ALA A 227 11.91 4.15 2.97
N ALA A 228 12.94 4.85 3.44
CA ALA A 228 12.94 6.31 3.53
C ALA A 228 13.22 6.94 2.14
N ALA A 229 12.27 7.72 1.62
CA ALA A 229 12.41 8.44 0.35
C ALA A 229 11.37 9.56 0.23
N HIS A 230 11.65 10.58 -0.58
CA HIS A 230 10.62 11.44 -1.13
C HIS A 230 10.01 10.78 -2.37
N LYS A 231 8.67 10.71 -2.40
CA LYS A 231 7.89 9.95 -3.40
C LYS A 231 6.93 10.77 -4.26
N HIS A 232 6.68 12.03 -3.91
CA HIS A 232 5.66 12.85 -4.57
C HIS A 232 6.23 13.50 -5.82
N VAL A 233 5.90 12.97 -7.01
CA VAL A 233 6.44 13.46 -8.30
C VAL A 233 6.30 14.98 -8.44
N PRO A 234 5.10 15.61 -8.34
CA PRO A 234 4.99 17.04 -8.57
C PRO A 234 5.83 17.87 -7.59
N MET A 235 5.83 17.49 -6.30
CA MET A 235 6.63 18.20 -5.30
C MET A 235 8.13 18.10 -5.57
N MET A 236 8.60 16.97 -6.12
CA MET A 236 10.03 16.77 -6.39
C MET A 236 10.47 17.40 -7.71
N GLU A 237 9.55 17.65 -8.65
CA GLU A 237 9.86 18.51 -9.80
C GLU A 237 10.18 19.94 -9.34
N ASP A 238 9.52 20.43 -8.29
CA ASP A 238 9.74 21.77 -7.72
C ASP A 238 10.88 21.83 -6.67
N ASN A 239 11.39 20.67 -6.21
CA ASN A 239 12.36 20.58 -5.11
C ASN A 239 13.45 19.54 -5.44
N ILE A 240 14.23 19.79 -6.48
CA ILE A 240 15.19 18.84 -7.05
C ILE A 240 16.36 18.62 -6.10
N GLY A 241 16.85 19.70 -5.48
CA GLY A 241 17.90 19.61 -4.46
C GLY A 241 17.52 18.66 -3.31
N GLU A 242 16.28 18.71 -2.82
CA GLU A 242 15.79 17.84 -1.75
C GLU A 242 15.58 16.39 -2.20
N ALA A 243 15.12 16.18 -3.45
CA ALA A 243 15.07 14.85 -4.05
C ALA A 243 16.47 14.22 -4.10
N ILE A 244 17.49 14.98 -4.51
CA ILE A 244 18.88 14.54 -4.56
C ILE A 244 19.41 14.22 -3.16
N LYS A 245 19.27 15.15 -2.21
CA LYS A 245 19.77 14.97 -0.83
C LYS A 245 19.16 13.75 -0.18
N ASN A 246 17.83 13.63 -0.19
CA ASN A 246 17.17 12.56 0.53
C ASN A 246 17.30 11.22 -0.20
N ASN A 247 16.99 11.17 -1.50
CA ASN A 247 16.94 9.89 -2.21
C ASN A 247 18.34 9.38 -2.59
N ILE A 248 19.28 10.26 -2.97
CA ILE A 248 20.62 9.83 -3.41
C ILE A 248 21.60 9.86 -2.24
N ILE A 249 21.83 11.03 -1.63
CA ILE A 249 22.85 11.21 -0.59
C ILE A 249 22.48 10.42 0.67
N GLY A 250 21.22 10.48 1.09
CA GLY A 250 20.70 9.68 2.21
C GLY A 250 20.90 8.18 2.01
N THR A 251 20.59 7.66 0.81
CA THR A 251 20.87 6.25 0.45
C THR A 251 22.36 5.96 0.50
N GLN A 252 23.21 6.83 -0.06
CA GLN A 252 24.67 6.65 -0.05
C GLN A 252 25.23 6.58 1.37
N ASN A 253 24.73 7.43 2.29
CA ASN A 253 25.14 7.39 3.70
C ASN A 253 24.80 6.04 4.32
N LEU A 254 23.57 5.56 4.15
CA LEU A 254 23.15 4.27 4.69
C LEU A 254 23.97 3.11 4.11
N VAL A 255 24.22 3.12 2.80
CA VAL A 255 25.05 2.12 2.12
C VAL A 255 26.48 2.13 2.67
N ASP A 256 27.10 3.31 2.77
CA ASP A 256 28.45 3.46 3.33
C ASP A 256 28.54 2.94 4.76
N MET A 257 27.60 3.31 5.64
CA MET A 257 27.56 2.83 7.03
C MET A 257 27.33 1.33 7.11
N SER A 258 26.48 0.79 6.23
CA SER A 258 26.17 -0.64 6.19
C SER A 258 27.39 -1.47 5.82
N VAL A 259 28.19 -1.02 4.84
CA VAL A 259 29.46 -1.69 4.48
C VAL A 259 30.45 -1.60 5.64
N GLN A 260 30.61 -0.41 6.24
CA GLN A 260 31.57 -0.20 7.34
C GLN A 260 31.26 -1.05 8.59
N CYS A 261 29.98 -1.28 8.88
CA CYS A 261 29.55 -2.08 10.02
C CYS A 261 29.32 -3.56 9.71
N GLY A 262 29.57 -4.00 8.47
CA GLY A 262 29.42 -5.41 8.07
C GLY A 262 27.97 -5.89 8.06
N VAL A 263 27.03 -5.05 7.64
CA VAL A 263 25.63 -5.45 7.43
C VAL A 263 25.57 -6.62 6.45
N GLU A 264 24.91 -7.71 6.85
CA GLU A 264 24.82 -8.93 6.05
C GLU A 264 23.92 -8.75 4.83
N ARG A 265 22.86 -7.94 4.98
CA ARG A 265 21.87 -7.73 3.92
C ARG A 265 21.30 -6.31 3.93
N PHE A 266 21.32 -5.67 2.77
CA PHE A 266 20.74 -4.35 2.53
C PHE A 266 19.69 -4.44 1.42
N VAL A 267 18.47 -4.02 1.71
CA VAL A 267 17.34 -4.09 0.79
C VAL A 267 16.79 -2.70 0.58
N MET A 268 16.88 -2.18 -0.64
CA MET A 268 16.28 -0.89 -1.00
C MET A 268 14.91 -1.09 -1.62
N ILE A 269 13.93 -0.36 -1.09
CA ILE A 269 12.59 -0.29 -1.66
C ILE A 269 12.63 0.75 -2.78
N SER A 270 12.23 0.34 -3.98
CA SER A 270 12.20 1.16 -5.19
C SER A 270 10.83 1.10 -5.87
N THR A 271 10.71 1.67 -7.07
CA THR A 271 9.44 1.93 -7.75
C THR A 271 9.58 1.69 -9.25
N ASP A 272 8.48 1.31 -9.90
CA ASP A 272 8.34 1.31 -11.37
C ASP A 272 8.83 2.61 -12.06
N LYS A 273 8.67 3.76 -11.41
CA LYS A 273 9.08 5.09 -11.94
C LYS A 273 10.58 5.27 -12.16
N THR A 274 11.42 4.31 -11.75
CA THR A 274 12.85 4.30 -12.07
C THR A 274 13.14 3.73 -13.46
N VAL A 275 12.17 3.04 -14.07
CA VAL A 275 12.27 2.50 -15.43
C VAL A 275 12.07 3.62 -16.42
N ASP A 276 13.09 3.91 -17.23
CA ASP A 276 13.14 5.04 -18.18
C ASP A 276 12.55 6.33 -17.58
N PRO A 277 13.18 6.85 -16.51
CA PRO A 277 12.56 7.85 -15.65
C PRO A 277 12.35 9.16 -16.40
N THR A 278 11.15 9.74 -16.28
CA THR A 278 10.77 11.05 -16.85
C THR A 278 10.65 12.15 -15.81
N SER A 279 10.78 11.81 -14.53
CA SER A 279 10.65 12.71 -13.39
C SER A 279 11.92 12.74 -12.55
N VAL A 280 12.14 13.84 -11.82
CA VAL A 280 13.22 14.01 -10.84
C VAL A 280 13.12 12.96 -9.73
N MET A 281 11.91 12.65 -9.28
CA MET A 281 11.68 11.61 -8.29
C MET A 281 12.14 10.23 -8.82
N GLY A 282 11.73 9.87 -10.04
CA GLY A 282 12.14 8.63 -10.70
C GLY A 282 13.65 8.56 -10.92
N ALA A 283 14.23 9.63 -11.46
CA ALA A 283 15.67 9.74 -11.74
C ALA A 283 16.52 9.65 -10.47
N SER A 284 16.17 10.39 -9.41
CA SER A 284 16.88 10.33 -8.14
C SER A 284 16.81 8.93 -7.51
N LYS A 285 15.67 8.24 -7.59
CA LYS A 285 15.55 6.85 -7.13
C LYS A 285 16.35 5.88 -7.99
N LYS A 286 16.38 6.05 -9.32
CA LYS A 286 17.20 5.22 -10.22
C LYS A 286 18.68 5.32 -9.88
N ILE A 287 19.18 6.53 -9.65
CA ILE A 287 20.57 6.73 -9.22
C ILE A 287 20.83 6.08 -7.86
N ALA A 288 19.88 6.16 -6.93
CA ALA A 288 19.98 5.46 -5.65
C ALA A 288 20.03 3.94 -5.80
N GLU A 289 19.32 3.35 -6.77
CA GLU A 289 19.47 1.92 -7.10
C GLU A 289 20.91 1.61 -7.53
N TRP A 290 21.48 2.41 -8.43
CA TRP A 290 22.85 2.23 -8.87
C TRP A 290 23.87 2.37 -7.72
N VAL A 291 23.63 3.28 -6.78
CA VAL A 291 24.45 3.41 -5.57
C VAL A 291 24.44 2.10 -4.76
N VAL A 292 23.27 1.51 -4.52
CA VAL A 292 23.13 0.23 -3.82
C VAL A 292 23.81 -0.89 -4.60
N GLN A 293 23.53 -0.98 -5.91
CA GLN A 293 24.06 -2.02 -6.76
C GLN A 293 25.57 -1.98 -6.92
N SER A 294 26.19 -0.79 -6.85
CA SER A 294 27.64 -0.60 -6.97
C SER A 294 28.45 -1.39 -5.93
N LYS A 295 27.81 -1.83 -4.84
CA LYS A 295 28.44 -2.58 -3.76
C LYS A 295 28.54 -4.08 -4.01
N ASN A 296 27.86 -4.61 -5.01
CA ASN A 296 27.86 -6.06 -5.21
C ASN A 296 29.20 -6.64 -5.70
N ASN A 297 30.14 -5.80 -6.14
CA ASN A 297 31.53 -6.19 -6.42
C ASN A 297 32.50 -5.88 -5.27
N ASP A 298 32.03 -5.26 -4.17
CA ASP A 298 32.84 -4.94 -3.01
C ASP A 298 32.93 -6.15 -2.08
N ARG A 299 34.14 -6.68 -1.87
CA ARG A 299 34.37 -7.86 -1.02
C ARG A 299 34.04 -7.63 0.45
N ASN A 300 33.94 -6.37 0.88
CA ASN A 300 33.56 -6.02 2.25
C ASN A 300 32.05 -5.82 2.42
N ALA A 301 31.29 -5.83 1.33
CA ALA A 301 29.84 -5.69 1.37
C ALA A 301 29.17 -7.06 1.56
N GLY A 302 28.05 -7.06 2.30
CA GLY A 302 27.09 -8.17 2.31
C GLY A 302 26.27 -8.24 1.03
N ILE A 303 25.03 -8.70 1.15
CA ILE A 303 24.11 -8.85 0.00
C ILE A 303 23.28 -7.57 -0.17
N TYR A 304 23.45 -6.88 -1.30
CA TYR A 304 22.76 -5.62 -1.60
C TYR A 304 21.79 -5.83 -2.75
N SER A 305 20.50 -5.66 -2.48
CA SER A 305 19.44 -5.84 -3.46
C SER A 305 18.45 -4.69 -3.51
N VAL A 306 17.76 -4.58 -4.63
CA VAL A 306 16.71 -3.60 -4.88
C VAL A 306 15.42 -4.33 -5.18
N VAL A 307 14.30 -3.85 -4.64
CA VAL A 307 12.97 -4.38 -4.96
C VAL A 307 12.10 -3.26 -5.53
N ARG A 308 11.71 -3.39 -6.81
CA ARG A 308 10.79 -2.49 -7.51
C ARG A 308 9.37 -3.05 -7.50
N PHE A 309 8.41 -2.16 -7.32
CA PHE A 309 7.00 -2.43 -7.53
C PHE A 309 6.25 -1.15 -7.91
N GLY A 310 5.02 -1.33 -8.38
CA GLY A 310 4.17 -0.22 -8.79
C GLY A 310 3.48 0.49 -7.63
N ASN A 311 2.28 0.97 -7.89
CA ASN A 311 1.53 1.71 -6.89
C ASN A 311 1.00 0.77 -5.80
N VAL A 312 0.93 1.31 -4.59
CA VAL A 312 0.41 0.58 -3.43
C VAL A 312 -0.86 1.25 -2.93
N LEU A 313 -1.94 0.46 -2.87
CA LEU A 313 -3.27 0.92 -2.50
C LEU A 313 -3.32 1.39 -1.05
N GLY A 314 -3.99 2.51 -0.80
CA GLY A 314 -4.13 3.07 0.55
C GLY A 314 -2.87 3.69 1.15
N SER A 315 -1.78 3.80 0.38
CA SER A 315 -0.56 4.45 0.88
C SER A 315 -0.79 5.94 1.20
N ARG A 316 -0.07 6.45 2.20
CA ARG A 316 -0.15 7.86 2.64
C ARG A 316 0.15 8.78 1.45
N GLY A 317 -0.68 9.83 1.32
CA GLY A 317 -0.59 10.82 0.25
C GLY A 317 -0.89 10.31 -1.16
N SER A 318 -1.42 9.09 -1.33
CA SER A 318 -1.80 8.57 -2.65
C SER A 318 -3.16 9.07 -3.14
N ALA A 319 -3.43 8.85 -4.42
CA ALA A 319 -4.66 9.29 -5.07
C ALA A 319 -5.91 8.53 -4.58
N ILE A 320 -5.79 7.25 -4.21
CA ILE A 320 -6.95 6.43 -3.82
C ILE A 320 -7.66 6.95 -2.55
N PRO A 321 -6.96 7.27 -1.44
CA PRO A 321 -7.58 7.96 -0.30
C PRO A 321 -8.25 9.29 -0.66
N LEU A 322 -7.66 10.06 -1.59
CA LEU A 322 -8.24 11.32 -2.07
C LEU A 322 -9.55 11.06 -2.82
N PHE A 323 -9.56 10.10 -3.75
CA PHE A 323 -10.75 9.71 -4.51
C PHE A 323 -11.85 9.20 -3.59
N TRP A 324 -11.50 8.37 -2.60
CA TRP A 324 -12.45 7.90 -1.59
C TRP A 324 -13.10 9.07 -0.84
N LYS A 325 -12.30 10.05 -0.40
CA LYS A 325 -12.82 11.26 0.26
C LYS A 325 -13.71 12.09 -0.67
N GLN A 326 -13.29 12.32 -1.92
CA GLN A 326 -14.07 13.05 -2.92
C GLN A 326 -15.42 12.37 -3.17
N ILE A 327 -15.41 11.06 -3.39
CA ILE A 327 -16.62 10.25 -3.58
C ILE A 327 -17.53 10.37 -2.36
N LYS A 328 -17.03 10.18 -1.14
CA LYS A 328 -17.85 10.29 0.08
C LYS A 328 -18.48 11.68 0.25
N MET A 329 -17.74 12.74 -0.10
CA MET A 329 -18.19 14.13 -0.02
C MET A 329 -19.03 14.60 -1.21
N ASN A 330 -19.40 13.71 -2.15
CA ASN A 330 -20.08 14.05 -3.40
C ASN A 330 -19.34 15.14 -4.22
N GLN A 331 -18.02 15.18 -4.13
CA GLN A 331 -17.18 16.09 -4.90
C GLN A 331 -16.76 15.42 -6.21
N PRO A 332 -16.54 16.20 -7.30
CA PRO A 332 -15.95 15.67 -8.52
C PRO A 332 -14.60 15.02 -8.24
N VAL A 333 -14.43 13.80 -8.74
CA VAL A 333 -13.17 13.07 -8.65
C VAL A 333 -12.21 13.60 -9.71
N THR A 334 -11.03 14.04 -9.29
CA THR A 334 -10.05 14.66 -10.18
C THR A 334 -9.05 13.63 -10.69
N ILE A 335 -9.12 13.29 -11.98
CA ILE A 335 -8.20 12.34 -12.62
C ILE A 335 -7.33 13.11 -13.62
N THR A 336 -6.05 12.77 -13.73
CA THR A 336 -5.12 13.49 -14.62
C THR A 336 -5.40 13.21 -16.10
N HIS A 337 -5.64 11.94 -16.48
CA HIS A 337 -5.93 11.55 -17.85
C HIS A 337 -6.93 10.38 -17.93
N PRO A 338 -7.83 10.33 -18.94
CA PRO A 338 -8.80 9.22 -19.10
C PRO A 338 -8.15 7.84 -19.24
N ASP A 339 -7.01 7.76 -19.95
CA ASP A 339 -6.26 6.51 -20.16
C ASP A 339 -5.16 6.26 -19.13
N MET A 340 -5.17 6.98 -18.00
CA MET A 340 -4.18 6.79 -16.94
C MET A 340 -4.29 5.38 -16.36
N GLU A 341 -3.20 4.60 -16.42
CA GLU A 341 -3.14 3.21 -15.97
C GLU A 341 -2.03 3.03 -14.94
N ARG A 342 -2.29 2.23 -13.89
CA ARG A 342 -1.28 1.91 -12.87
C ARG A 342 -1.37 0.46 -12.45
N TYR A 343 -0.22 -0.12 -12.14
CA TYR A 343 -0.11 -1.39 -11.44
C TYR A 343 -0.41 -1.19 -9.97
N PHE A 344 -1.20 -2.09 -9.38
CA PHE A 344 -1.60 -2.00 -7.98
C PHE A 344 -1.31 -3.28 -7.20
N MET A 345 -0.95 -3.08 -5.96
CA MET A 345 -0.75 -4.10 -4.94
C MET A 345 -1.20 -3.53 -3.59
N THR A 346 -1.52 -4.35 -2.60
CA THR A 346 -1.77 -3.85 -1.24
C THR A 346 -0.46 -3.59 -0.50
N ILE A 347 -0.53 -2.80 0.57
CA ILE A 347 0.61 -2.53 1.45
C ILE A 347 1.16 -3.83 2.09
N PRO A 348 0.32 -4.71 2.67
CA PRO A 348 0.77 -5.99 3.19
C PRO A 348 1.44 -6.86 2.12
N GLU A 349 0.80 -7.04 0.96
CA GLU A 349 1.33 -7.89 -0.11
C GLU A 349 2.71 -7.40 -0.60
N ALA A 350 2.85 -6.09 -0.86
CA ALA A 350 4.13 -5.53 -1.32
C ALA A 350 5.25 -5.74 -0.29
N SER A 351 4.96 -5.52 1.01
CA SER A 351 5.95 -5.66 2.07
C SER A 351 6.34 -7.11 2.29
N GLN A 352 5.37 -8.02 2.18
CA GLN A 352 5.59 -9.46 2.22
C GLN A 352 6.53 -9.94 1.11
N LEU A 353 6.25 -9.53 -0.13
CA LEU A 353 7.07 -9.86 -1.28
C LEU A 353 8.48 -9.24 -1.21
N VAL A 354 8.62 -8.04 -0.62
CA VAL A 354 9.94 -7.43 -0.34
C VAL A 354 10.76 -8.30 0.63
N ILE A 355 10.13 -8.85 1.67
CA ILE A 355 10.81 -9.74 2.63
C ILE A 355 11.21 -11.04 1.94
N GLU A 356 10.32 -11.66 1.16
CA GLU A 356 10.63 -12.88 0.41
C GLU A 356 11.79 -12.65 -0.60
N ALA A 357 11.72 -11.57 -1.39
CA ALA A 357 12.79 -11.18 -2.31
C ALA A 357 14.13 -10.97 -1.59
N SER A 358 14.10 -10.36 -0.40
CA SER A 358 15.32 -10.13 0.36
C SER A 358 16.02 -11.44 0.74
N VAL A 359 15.29 -12.49 1.10
CA VAL A 359 15.89 -13.77 1.49
C VAL A 359 16.42 -14.54 0.28
N LEU A 360 15.81 -14.35 -0.89
CA LEU A 360 16.23 -14.98 -2.14
C LEU A 360 17.47 -14.32 -2.77
N ALA A 361 17.72 -13.05 -2.47
CA ALA A 361 18.84 -12.30 -3.05
C ALA A 361 20.20 -12.90 -2.70
N LYS A 362 21.11 -12.93 -3.69
CA LYS A 362 22.51 -13.37 -3.59
C LYS A 362 23.51 -12.22 -3.79
N GLY A 363 23.03 -11.04 -4.18
CA GLY A 363 23.81 -9.83 -4.44
C GLY A 363 23.74 -9.45 -5.91
N GLY A 364 23.42 -8.19 -6.21
CA GLY A 364 23.38 -7.65 -7.57
C GLY A 364 21.98 -7.47 -8.12
N GLU A 365 21.02 -8.23 -7.60
CA GLU A 365 19.72 -8.37 -8.25
C GLU A 365 18.81 -7.17 -8.04
N ILE A 366 18.05 -6.84 -9.10
CA ILE A 366 16.79 -6.11 -8.98
C ILE A 366 15.65 -7.09 -9.06
N PHE A 367 14.90 -7.20 -7.97
CA PHE A 367 13.64 -7.90 -7.96
C PHE A 367 12.55 -6.95 -8.41
N VAL A 368 11.74 -7.37 -9.38
CA VAL A 368 10.53 -6.66 -9.76
C VAL A 368 9.34 -7.55 -9.45
N LEU A 369 8.41 -7.03 -8.64
CA LEU A 369 7.25 -7.79 -8.22
C LEU A 369 6.28 -8.01 -9.40
N LYS A 370 5.70 -9.21 -9.50
CA LYS A 370 4.59 -9.47 -10.42
C LYS A 370 3.32 -8.83 -9.88
N MET A 371 2.96 -7.69 -10.46
CA MET A 371 1.82 -6.88 -9.99
C MET A 371 0.46 -7.35 -10.54
N GLY A 372 0.46 -8.23 -11.54
CA GLY A 372 -0.71 -8.52 -12.37
C GLY A 372 -0.92 -7.48 -13.47
N GLU A 373 -2.13 -7.42 -14.02
CA GLU A 373 -2.47 -6.48 -15.08
C GLU A 373 -2.61 -5.03 -14.58
N PRO A 374 -2.21 -4.03 -15.37
CA PRO A 374 -2.42 -2.63 -15.02
C PRO A 374 -3.92 -2.31 -15.04
N GLN A 375 -4.36 -1.42 -14.14
CA GLN A 375 -5.76 -0.99 -14.07
C GLN A 375 -5.90 0.49 -14.43
N LYS A 376 -6.94 0.83 -15.21
CA LYS A 376 -7.28 2.23 -15.46
C LYS A 376 -7.75 2.89 -14.17
N ILE A 377 -7.29 4.12 -13.94
CA ILE A 377 -7.68 4.90 -12.76
C ILE A 377 -9.19 5.16 -12.73
N VAL A 378 -9.81 5.35 -13.90
CA VAL A 378 -11.27 5.50 -14.04
C VAL A 378 -12.01 4.28 -13.48
N ASP A 379 -11.54 3.06 -13.80
CA ASP A 379 -12.16 1.83 -13.30
C ASP A 379 -12.01 1.69 -11.79
N ILE A 380 -10.86 2.08 -11.24
CA ILE A 380 -10.66 2.13 -9.78
C ILE A 380 -11.65 3.12 -9.13
N VAL A 381 -11.87 4.29 -9.73
CA VAL A 381 -12.84 5.26 -9.22
C VAL A 381 -14.26 4.71 -9.25
N HIS A 382 -14.64 3.97 -10.30
CA HIS A 382 -15.93 3.30 -10.37
C HIS A 382 -16.07 2.19 -9.31
N LYS A 383 -15.03 1.38 -9.07
CA LYS A 383 -15.01 0.40 -7.97
C LYS A 383 -15.16 1.08 -6.61
N LEU A 384 -14.45 2.17 -6.36
CA LEU A 384 -14.59 2.97 -5.14
C LEU A 384 -16.02 3.52 -4.98
N ALA A 385 -16.68 3.92 -6.07
CA ALA A 385 -18.07 4.37 -6.04
C ALA A 385 -19.01 3.25 -5.55
N ILE A 386 -18.84 2.04 -6.10
CA ILE A 386 -19.61 0.85 -5.70
C ILE A 386 -19.38 0.53 -4.21
N LEU A 387 -18.11 0.50 -3.77
CA LEU A 387 -17.75 0.27 -2.36
C LEU A 387 -18.27 1.37 -1.43
N ALA A 388 -18.49 2.58 -1.95
CA ALA A 388 -19.11 3.68 -1.23
C ALA A 388 -20.65 3.61 -1.22
N GLY A 389 -21.26 2.60 -1.85
CA GLY A 389 -22.71 2.42 -1.95
C GLY A 389 -23.35 3.33 -3.00
N LYS A 390 -22.61 3.76 -4.03
CA LYS A 390 -23.07 4.72 -5.05
C LYS A 390 -23.10 4.12 -6.45
N LYS A 391 -24.04 4.58 -7.29
CA LYS A 391 -24.06 4.27 -8.72
C LYS A 391 -22.85 4.88 -9.42
N ARG A 392 -22.27 4.15 -10.36
CA ARG A 392 -21.16 4.64 -11.21
C ARG A 392 -21.50 5.99 -11.86
N SER A 393 -22.72 6.15 -12.36
CA SER A 393 -23.20 7.38 -13.03
C SER A 393 -23.33 8.61 -12.13
N THR A 394 -23.34 8.43 -10.81
CA THR A 394 -23.47 9.55 -9.85
C THR A 394 -22.13 10.20 -9.52
N VAL A 395 -21.01 9.54 -9.85
CA VAL A 395 -19.66 10.08 -9.61
C VAL A 395 -19.23 10.89 -10.81
N GLN A 396 -19.11 12.20 -10.62
CA GLN A 396 -18.56 13.10 -11.62
C GLN A 396 -17.04 12.96 -11.65
N ILE A 397 -16.47 12.74 -12.84
CA ILE A 397 -15.02 12.72 -13.05
C ILE A 397 -14.63 14.00 -13.80
N LYS A 398 -13.67 14.74 -13.24
CA LYS A 398 -13.06 15.90 -13.89
C LYS A 398 -11.63 15.56 -14.30
N PHE A 399 -11.35 15.64 -15.60
CA PHE A 399 -9.99 15.51 -16.11
C PHE A 399 -9.21 16.81 -15.93
N ILE A 400 -8.05 16.75 -15.29
CA ILE A 400 -7.24 17.92 -14.91
C ILE A 400 -5.96 18.09 -15.72
N GLY A 401 -5.69 17.18 -16.66
CA GLY A 401 -4.45 17.16 -17.44
C GLY A 401 -3.34 16.38 -16.74
N ILE A 402 -2.39 15.91 -17.54
CA ILE A 402 -1.16 15.25 -17.07
C ILE A 402 -0.25 16.30 -16.46
N ARG A 403 0.39 15.96 -15.34
CA ARG A 403 1.35 16.84 -14.66
C ARG A 403 2.76 16.54 -15.13
N ASP A 404 3.66 17.51 -14.95
CA ASP A 404 5.07 17.36 -15.33
C ASP A 404 5.70 16.11 -14.70
N GLY A 405 6.44 15.37 -15.53
CA GLY A 405 7.10 14.13 -15.14
C GLY A 405 6.20 12.89 -15.03
N GLU A 406 4.87 13.02 -15.13
CA GLU A 406 3.97 11.86 -15.08
C GLU A 406 3.90 11.09 -16.40
N LYS A 407 3.86 9.76 -16.30
CA LYS A 407 3.56 8.86 -17.44
C LYS A 407 2.08 8.46 -17.45
N ILE A 408 1.50 8.25 -18.62
CA ILE A 408 0.14 7.68 -18.75
C ILE A 408 0.15 6.21 -18.29
N LYS A 409 1.18 5.46 -18.71
CA LYS A 409 1.43 4.07 -18.34
C LYS A 409 2.84 3.97 -17.78
N GLU A 410 2.99 3.24 -16.70
CA GLU A 410 4.31 2.92 -16.15
C GLU A 410 4.80 1.60 -16.75
N GLU A 411 6.10 1.47 -16.95
CA GLU A 411 6.75 0.21 -17.30
C GLU A 411 7.31 -0.48 -16.05
N LEU A 412 7.34 -1.81 -16.05
CA LEU A 412 7.95 -2.58 -14.94
C LEU A 412 9.42 -2.92 -15.19
N PHE A 413 9.89 -2.85 -16.44
CA PHE A 413 11.25 -3.25 -16.86
C PHE A 413 11.80 -2.30 -17.91
N GLU A 414 13.12 -2.07 -17.85
CA GLU A 414 13.83 -1.58 -19.02
C GLU A 414 14.03 -2.73 -20.01
N ALA A 415 14.04 -2.42 -21.32
CA ALA A 415 14.26 -3.42 -22.35
C ALA A 415 15.57 -4.20 -22.16
N SER A 416 16.61 -3.56 -21.61
CA SER A 416 17.92 -4.16 -21.34
C SER A 416 17.98 -5.06 -20.11
N GLU A 417 17.00 -4.98 -19.20
CA GLU A 417 16.98 -5.78 -17.96
C GLU A 417 16.42 -7.20 -18.19
N PHE A 418 15.89 -7.48 -19.39
CA PHE A 418 15.27 -8.75 -19.73
C PHE A 418 16.28 -9.72 -20.35
N THR A 419 16.90 -10.57 -19.53
CA THR A 419 17.65 -11.74 -20.03
C THR A 419 16.72 -12.96 -20.10
N THR A 420 16.50 -13.48 -21.30
CA THR A 420 15.62 -14.62 -21.54
C THR A 420 16.05 -15.87 -20.75
N GLY A 421 15.11 -16.49 -20.02
CA GLY A 421 15.20 -17.88 -19.57
C GLY A 421 15.71 -18.16 -18.14
N LYS A 422 16.32 -17.21 -17.41
CA LYS A 422 16.83 -17.43 -16.03
C LYS A 422 16.14 -16.61 -14.93
N ASN A 423 15.20 -15.75 -15.30
CA ASN A 423 14.79 -14.61 -14.48
C ASN A 423 13.33 -14.64 -14.00
N HIS A 424 12.64 -15.77 -14.13
CA HIS A 424 11.23 -15.91 -13.78
C HIS A 424 11.06 -16.77 -12.53
N LEU A 425 10.96 -16.11 -11.38
CA LEU A 425 10.42 -16.74 -10.17
C LEU A 425 8.89 -16.65 -10.21
N ASN A 426 8.20 -17.44 -9.39
CA ASN A 426 6.74 -17.46 -9.40
C ASN A 426 6.16 -16.05 -9.16
N LYS A 427 6.72 -15.30 -8.18
CA LYS A 427 6.24 -13.98 -7.76
C LYS A 427 7.12 -12.80 -8.21
N PHE A 428 8.28 -13.06 -8.82
CA PHE A 428 9.28 -12.05 -9.14
C PHE A 428 9.81 -12.21 -10.55
N TYR A 429 10.22 -11.09 -11.12
CA TYR A 429 11.23 -11.05 -12.16
C TYR A 429 12.56 -10.61 -11.54
N CYS A 430 13.66 -11.14 -12.05
CA CYS A 430 15.01 -10.81 -11.58
C CYS A 430 15.81 -10.17 -12.71
N GLY A 431 16.26 -8.93 -12.55
CA GLY A 431 17.09 -8.24 -13.55
C GLY A 431 18.54 -8.13 -13.08
N GLU A 432 19.48 -8.24 -14.01
CA GLU A 432 20.85 -7.77 -13.84
C GLU A 432 20.97 -6.38 -14.48
N VAL A 433 21.63 -5.44 -13.79
CA VAL A 433 21.76 -4.05 -14.28
C VAL A 433 23.20 -3.73 -14.58
N SER A 434 23.41 -3.10 -15.74
CA SER A 434 24.66 -2.41 -16.05
C SER A 434 24.69 -1.07 -15.33
N ILE A 435 25.68 -0.88 -14.46
CA ILE A 435 25.87 0.37 -13.71
C ILE A 435 26.70 1.32 -14.57
N PRO A 436 26.21 2.55 -14.87
CA PRO A 436 27.00 3.52 -15.62
C PRO A 436 28.29 3.90 -14.87
N LYS A 437 29.41 4.03 -15.60
CA LYS A 437 30.69 4.44 -15.00
C LYS A 437 30.60 5.79 -14.29
N ALA A 438 29.70 6.67 -14.73
CA ALA A 438 29.45 7.98 -14.12
C ALA A 438 29.11 7.87 -12.62
N ILE A 439 28.46 6.78 -12.20
CA ILE A 439 28.07 6.56 -10.79
C ILE A 439 29.27 6.30 -9.89
N LEU A 440 30.39 5.78 -10.42
CA LEU A 440 31.61 5.57 -9.64
C LEU A 440 32.17 6.87 -9.04
N ASN A 441 31.90 8.01 -9.70
CA ASN A 441 32.35 9.34 -9.25
C ASN A 441 31.24 10.20 -8.66
N ILE A 442 30.08 9.60 -8.30
CA ILE A 442 28.92 10.34 -7.80
C ILE A 442 29.22 11.22 -6.58
N LYS A 443 30.17 10.79 -5.73
CA LYS A 443 30.62 11.56 -4.54
C LYS A 443 31.23 12.92 -4.91
N ASN A 444 31.86 13.05 -6.08
CA ASN A 444 32.38 14.35 -6.52
C ASN A 444 31.25 15.27 -6.96
N TRP A 445 30.28 14.75 -7.71
CA TRP A 445 29.08 15.51 -8.09
C TRP A 445 28.29 15.99 -6.86
N GLN A 446 28.11 15.12 -5.87
CA GLN A 446 27.44 15.43 -4.59
C GLN A 446 28.11 16.54 -3.77
N LYS A 447 29.39 16.88 -4.00
CA LYS A 447 30.04 18.00 -3.30
C LYS A 447 29.64 19.36 -3.86
N HIS A 448 29.20 19.42 -5.12
CA HIS A 448 29.02 20.66 -5.86
C HIS A 448 27.58 20.93 -6.28
N PHE A 449 26.67 19.97 -6.15
CA PHE A 449 25.27 20.13 -6.59
C PHE A 449 24.55 21.31 -5.90
N ASN A 450 24.86 21.61 -4.63
CA ASN A 450 24.27 22.77 -3.93
C ASN A 450 24.74 24.14 -4.46
N GLN A 451 25.66 24.19 -5.42
CA GLN A 451 26.24 25.43 -5.96
C GLN A 451 25.62 25.87 -7.28
N VAL A 452 24.62 25.14 -7.78
CA VAL A 452 23.96 25.39 -9.07
C VAL A 452 22.46 25.60 -8.91
N THR A 453 21.80 26.15 -9.94
CA THR A 453 20.35 26.39 -9.90
C THR A 453 19.56 25.08 -10.00
N GLU A 454 18.29 25.08 -9.58
CA GLU A 454 17.39 23.93 -9.72
C GLU A 454 17.27 23.48 -11.20
N SER A 455 17.21 24.42 -12.14
CA SER A 455 17.19 24.10 -13.57
C SER A 455 18.46 23.37 -14.04
N ASP A 456 19.63 23.82 -13.59
CA ASP A 456 20.90 23.16 -13.91
C ASP A 456 21.02 21.80 -13.22
N LEU A 457 20.50 21.67 -11.99
CA LEU A 457 20.43 20.38 -11.28
C LEU A 457 19.60 19.37 -12.06
N ARG A 458 18.47 19.79 -12.64
CA ARG A 458 17.67 18.93 -13.51
C ARG A 458 18.51 18.41 -14.66
N VAL A 459 19.19 19.29 -15.40
CA VAL A 459 20.01 18.91 -16.55
C VAL A 459 21.08 17.90 -16.12
N GLN A 460 21.86 18.23 -15.08
CA GLN A 460 22.91 17.34 -14.58
C GLN A 460 22.36 15.98 -14.12
N LEU A 461 21.20 15.96 -13.46
CA LEU A 461 20.57 14.73 -13.00
C LEU A 461 20.21 13.82 -14.19
N PHE A 462 19.62 14.38 -15.25
CA PHE A 462 19.24 13.61 -16.43
C PHE A 462 20.45 13.26 -17.31
N ASP A 463 21.49 14.07 -17.35
CA ASP A 463 22.76 13.71 -17.99
C ASP A 463 23.37 12.46 -17.34
N LEU A 464 23.32 12.34 -16.01
CA LEU A 464 23.75 11.14 -15.29
C LEU A 464 22.89 9.91 -15.65
N ILE A 465 21.58 10.08 -15.83
CA ILE A 465 20.69 8.99 -16.25
C ILE A 465 21.01 8.53 -17.68
N ASN A 466 21.30 9.47 -18.57
CA ASN A 466 21.50 9.22 -20.00
C ASN A 466 22.93 8.80 -20.36
N ALA A 467 23.88 8.89 -19.44
CA ALA A 467 25.29 8.53 -19.64
C ALA A 467 25.56 7.00 -19.75
N LYS A 468 24.65 6.23 -20.37
CA LYS A 468 24.71 4.77 -20.52
C LYS A 468 25.99 4.30 -21.22
#